data_AF-A0A2H6EHC1-F1
#
_entry.id   AF-A0A2H6EHC1-F1
#
_cell.length_a   1.000
_cell.length_b   1.000
_cell.length_c   1.000
_cell.angle_alpha   90.00
_cell.angle_beta   90.00
_cell.angle_gamma   90.00
#
_symmetry.space_group_name_H-M   'P 1'
#
loop_
_entity.id
_entity.type
_entity.pdbx_description
1 polymer ?
#
loop_
_entity_poly.entity_id
_entity_poly.type
_entity_poly.pdbx_seq_one_letter_code
_entity_poly.pdbx_strand_id
1 'polypeptide(L)'
;MENISLLLGAGFSKPANYPLASEINLKFRDLSLAEFFIHTSESAHLTDTQNPNWIITQEKHYFVVDFIQFYCSVILSDQKDFHYETFFDYYMQLMKREPNENEKFFFEEFKRNRNYNWDHHQLLFQFNRTFQQLVADYITVEWPKSISYLTPYSTRFPHKNYLELLEYLGEEHKVHIHTLNHDLLMEKYFHFESIAGKTSDGFDDFASPYYGQISNKDITQRIRLKRFINRYDAIFNLYKLHGSVDNYIFNTNNKVYEMIKWEYGLLERGIVKEITTHLGEHLYFDGYVDVVPEFLSGTTEKIKHYERKVYYSKIFERFKNNLITSNYLIVIGYGFGDSKINKFLSDCFINNDNQTMIVINKTRPDSVLIDKKT
;
A
#
# COMPACT_ATOMS: atom_id res chain seq x y z
N MET A 1 17.74 24.30 -10.83
CA MET A 1 17.78 23.25 -9.80
C MET A 1 17.76 21.93 -10.54
N GLU A 2 18.84 21.16 -10.46
CA GLU A 2 18.90 19.85 -11.10
C GLU A 2 17.99 18.86 -10.37
N ASN A 3 17.52 17.83 -11.08
CA ASN A 3 16.65 16.81 -10.51
C ASN A 3 17.44 15.55 -10.18
N ILE A 4 17.17 14.98 -9.02
CA ILE A 4 17.69 13.68 -8.61
C ILE A 4 16.52 12.77 -8.30
N SER A 5 16.56 11.55 -8.83
CA SER A 5 15.55 10.52 -8.53
C SER A 5 16.09 9.48 -7.57
N LEU A 6 15.27 9.08 -6.60
CA LEU A 6 15.49 7.93 -5.76
C LEU A 6 14.43 6.87 -6.09
N LEU A 7 14.82 5.59 -6.03
CA LEU A 7 13.91 4.45 -6.12
C LEU A 7 14.13 3.54 -4.90
N LEU A 8 13.13 3.45 -4.04
CA LEU A 8 13.15 2.68 -2.80
C LEU A 8 12.36 1.38 -2.97
N GLY A 9 12.98 0.26 -2.62
CA GLY A 9 12.33 -1.05 -2.53
C GLY A 9 12.18 -1.54 -1.09
N ALA A 10 11.63 -2.74 -0.90
CA ALA A 10 11.31 -3.26 0.45
C ALA A 10 12.55 -3.38 1.36
N GLY A 11 13.73 -3.60 0.77
CA GLY A 11 15.00 -3.63 1.49
C GLY A 11 15.35 -2.30 2.18
N PHE A 12 14.81 -1.16 1.70
CA PHE A 12 14.95 0.13 2.35
C PHE A 12 14.23 0.16 3.69
N SER A 13 12.99 -0.33 3.78
CA SER A 13 12.20 -0.24 5.02
C SER A 13 12.58 -1.31 6.06
N LYS A 14 13.27 -2.38 5.64
CA LYS A 14 13.61 -3.52 6.51
C LYS A 14 14.37 -3.15 7.81
N PRO A 15 15.39 -2.27 7.80
CA PRO A 15 16.06 -1.84 9.03
C PRO A 15 15.15 -1.14 10.05
N ALA A 16 13.99 -0.62 9.62
CA ALA A 16 12.96 -0.04 10.49
C ALA A 16 11.85 -1.05 10.86
N ASN A 17 12.14 -2.35 10.77
CA ASN A 17 11.26 -3.47 11.12
C ASN A 17 10.02 -3.65 10.24
N TYR A 18 9.99 -3.06 9.04
CA TYR A 18 8.95 -3.36 8.07
C TYR A 18 9.20 -4.74 7.41
N PRO A 19 8.14 -5.50 7.11
CA PRO A 19 8.28 -6.84 6.54
C PRO A 19 8.73 -6.80 5.07
N LEU A 20 9.57 -7.77 4.68
CA LEU A 20 9.84 -8.09 3.28
C LEU A 20 8.72 -8.94 2.69
N ALA A 21 8.62 -8.99 1.36
CA ALA A 21 7.67 -9.86 0.67
C ALA A 21 7.79 -11.35 1.10
N SER A 22 9.00 -11.83 1.38
CA SER A 22 9.21 -13.19 1.91
C SER A 22 8.60 -13.40 3.29
N GLU A 23 8.58 -12.38 4.14
CA GLU A 23 7.99 -12.45 5.49
C GLU A 23 6.46 -12.35 5.44
N ILE A 24 5.92 -11.59 4.49
CA ILE A 24 4.49 -11.58 4.17
C ILE A 24 4.06 -12.99 3.70
N ASN A 25 4.82 -13.58 2.77
CA ASN A 25 4.55 -14.93 2.28
C ASN A 25 4.50 -15.96 3.40
N LEU A 26 5.52 -15.97 4.28
CA LEU A 26 5.57 -16.88 5.42
C LEU A 26 4.38 -16.67 6.36
N LYS A 27 4.07 -15.41 6.72
CA LYS A 27 2.97 -15.09 7.64
C LYS A 27 1.63 -15.59 7.11
N PHE A 28 1.33 -15.36 5.83
CA PHE A 28 0.02 -15.70 5.27
C PHE A 28 -0.10 -17.16 4.86
N ARG A 29 1.00 -17.81 4.46
CA ARG A 29 1.00 -19.26 4.21
C ARG A 29 0.63 -20.05 5.47
N ASP A 30 1.16 -19.61 6.62
CA ASP A 30 1.03 -20.32 7.89
C ASP A 30 -0.05 -19.68 8.80
N LEU A 31 -0.93 -18.83 8.24
CA LEU A 31 -1.96 -18.11 8.99
C LEU A 31 -2.94 -19.07 9.66
N SER A 32 -3.10 -18.93 10.98
CA SER A 32 -4.03 -19.73 11.78
C SER A 32 -5.22 -18.91 12.29
N LEU A 33 -6.26 -19.62 12.71
CA LEU A 33 -7.51 -19.02 13.23
C LEU A 33 -7.33 -18.19 14.50
N ALA A 34 -6.23 -18.39 15.23
CA ALA A 34 -5.94 -17.68 16.47
C ALA A 34 -5.18 -16.36 16.25
N GLU A 35 -4.65 -16.12 15.05
CA GLU A 35 -3.74 -15.01 14.76
C GLU A 35 -4.44 -13.77 14.17
N PHE A 36 -5.77 -13.81 14.05
CA PHE A 36 -6.55 -12.68 13.56
C PHE A 36 -7.97 -12.69 14.13
N PHE A 37 -8.61 -11.53 14.09
CA PHE A 37 -10.05 -11.40 14.35
C PHE A 37 -10.75 -10.59 13.27
N ILE A 38 -12.05 -10.85 13.12
CA ILE A 38 -12.96 -10.07 12.29
C ILE A 38 -14.03 -9.47 13.20
N HIS A 39 -14.10 -8.15 13.23
CA HIS A 39 -15.07 -7.38 14.00
C HIS A 39 -16.45 -7.38 13.32
N THR A 40 -17.51 -7.04 14.05
CA THR A 40 -18.88 -6.92 13.52
C THR A 40 -19.05 -5.78 12.52
N SER A 41 -18.13 -4.81 12.53
CA SER A 41 -18.02 -3.77 11.49
C SER A 41 -17.38 -4.26 10.19
N GLU A 42 -16.94 -5.52 10.16
CA GLU A 42 -16.19 -6.16 9.07
C GLU A 42 -14.73 -5.71 8.94
N SER A 43 -14.22 -5.01 9.96
CA SER A 43 -12.80 -4.74 10.11
C SER A 43 -12.05 -6.03 10.49
N ALA A 44 -10.85 -6.22 9.94
CA ALA A 44 -10.02 -7.39 10.22
C ALA A 44 -8.61 -6.99 10.66
N HIS A 45 -8.14 -7.56 11.76
CA HIS A 45 -6.83 -7.24 12.34
C HIS A 45 -6.12 -8.52 12.80
N LEU A 46 -4.79 -8.50 12.71
CA LEU A 46 -3.94 -9.51 13.32
C LEU A 46 -3.93 -9.31 14.84
N THR A 47 -3.83 -10.41 15.57
CA THR A 47 -3.82 -10.39 17.04
C THR A 47 -3.06 -11.59 17.58
N ASP A 48 -2.40 -11.39 18.72
CA ASP A 48 -1.85 -12.48 19.54
C ASP A 48 -2.82 -12.91 20.66
N THR A 49 -3.99 -12.29 20.72
CA THR A 49 -5.00 -12.47 21.77
C THR A 49 -6.29 -13.07 21.24
N GLN A 50 -7.03 -13.74 22.13
CA GLN A 50 -8.24 -14.47 21.78
C GLN A 50 -9.33 -13.53 21.22
N ASN A 51 -9.89 -13.88 20.06
CA ASN A 51 -10.90 -13.07 19.37
C ASN A 51 -12.18 -12.93 20.23
N PRO A 52 -12.56 -11.72 20.68
CA PRO A 52 -13.76 -11.51 21.49
C PRO A 52 -15.07 -11.77 20.74
N ASN A 53 -15.05 -11.73 19.40
CA ASN A 53 -16.22 -11.91 18.52
C ASN A 53 -16.24 -13.25 17.78
N TRP A 54 -15.42 -14.22 18.21
CA TRP A 54 -15.22 -15.51 17.53
C TRP A 54 -16.52 -16.22 17.10
N ILE A 55 -17.53 -16.21 17.98
CA ILE A 55 -18.80 -16.92 17.76
C ILE A 55 -19.60 -16.33 16.59
N ILE A 56 -19.53 -15.01 16.38
CA ILE A 56 -20.36 -14.30 15.40
C ILE A 56 -19.73 -14.32 14.00
N THR A 57 -18.40 -14.38 13.93
CA THR A 57 -17.67 -14.29 12.66
C THR A 57 -16.92 -15.57 12.32
N GLN A 58 -17.27 -16.69 12.97
CA GLN A 58 -16.55 -17.95 12.91
C GLN A 58 -16.39 -18.48 11.49
N GLU A 59 -17.45 -18.44 10.67
CA GLU A 59 -17.39 -18.98 9.30
C GLU A 59 -16.45 -18.15 8.41
N LYS A 60 -16.41 -16.83 8.62
CA LYS A 60 -15.49 -15.93 7.90
C LYS A 60 -14.02 -16.27 8.22
N HIS A 61 -13.72 -16.64 9.47
CA HIS A 61 -12.37 -17.06 9.85
C HIS A 61 -11.98 -18.38 9.19
N TYR A 62 -12.88 -19.37 9.24
CA TYR A 62 -12.64 -20.66 8.59
C TYR A 62 -12.39 -20.50 7.11
N PHE A 63 -13.21 -19.70 6.41
CA PHE A 63 -13.03 -19.53 4.98
C PHE A 63 -11.65 -18.94 4.63
N VAL A 64 -11.16 -17.97 5.40
CA VAL A 64 -9.83 -17.37 5.16
C VAL A 64 -8.73 -18.42 5.23
N VAL A 65 -8.69 -19.20 6.31
CA VAL A 65 -7.64 -20.20 6.54
C VAL A 65 -7.79 -21.37 5.56
N ASP A 66 -8.99 -21.93 5.42
CA ASP A 66 -9.26 -23.10 4.57
C ASP A 66 -8.97 -22.77 3.10
N PHE A 67 -9.27 -21.55 2.64
CA PHE A 67 -9.03 -21.15 1.25
C PHE A 67 -7.53 -20.96 0.95
N ILE A 68 -6.76 -20.40 1.88
CA ILE A 68 -5.30 -20.31 1.74
C ILE A 68 -4.68 -21.72 1.72
N GLN A 69 -5.13 -22.60 2.61
CA GLN A 69 -4.64 -23.99 2.66
C GLN A 69 -5.01 -24.76 1.39
N PHE A 70 -6.22 -24.57 0.86
CA PHE A 70 -6.63 -25.13 -0.42
C PHE A 70 -5.71 -24.67 -1.56
N TYR A 71 -5.42 -23.37 -1.64
CA TYR A 71 -4.47 -22.85 -2.64
C TYR A 71 -3.08 -23.48 -2.50
N CYS A 72 -2.57 -23.58 -1.27
CA CYS A 72 -1.25 -24.15 -1.02
C CYS A 72 -1.16 -25.65 -1.34
N SER A 73 -2.19 -26.42 -1.01
CA SER A 73 -2.18 -27.88 -1.14
C SER A 73 -2.60 -28.38 -2.53
N VAL A 74 -3.57 -27.72 -3.16
CA VAL A 74 -4.20 -28.21 -4.40
C VAL A 74 -3.70 -27.43 -5.62
N ILE A 75 -3.60 -26.10 -5.51
CA ILE A 75 -3.29 -25.23 -6.67
C ILE A 75 -1.78 -25.08 -6.89
N LEU A 76 -0.99 -24.94 -5.82
CA LEU A 76 0.46 -24.73 -5.94
C LEU A 76 1.29 -25.98 -6.25
N SER A 77 0.68 -27.17 -6.22
CA SER A 77 1.17 -28.57 -6.28
C SER A 77 2.58 -28.96 -6.82
N ASP A 78 3.38 -28.06 -7.39
CA ASP A 78 4.69 -28.27 -8.03
C ASP A 78 5.87 -27.50 -7.37
N GLN A 79 6.19 -27.75 -6.08
CA GLN A 79 7.36 -27.18 -5.39
C GLN A 79 7.47 -25.63 -5.40
N LYS A 80 6.39 -24.92 -5.71
CA LYS A 80 6.37 -23.45 -5.69
C LYS A 80 6.03 -22.98 -4.28
N ASP A 81 6.87 -22.11 -3.74
CA ASP A 81 6.57 -21.42 -2.50
C ASP A 81 5.36 -20.50 -2.68
N PHE A 82 4.56 -20.38 -1.62
CA PHE A 82 3.45 -19.43 -1.57
C PHE A 82 3.97 -18.01 -1.81
N HIS A 83 3.33 -17.30 -2.74
CA HIS A 83 3.58 -15.90 -3.00
C HIS A 83 2.26 -15.12 -2.94
N TYR A 84 2.15 -14.17 -2.02
CA TYR A 84 0.87 -13.49 -1.73
C TYR A 84 0.31 -12.76 -2.96
N GLU A 85 1.18 -12.17 -3.80
CA GLU A 85 0.74 -11.47 -5.01
C GLU A 85 0.22 -12.42 -6.11
N THR A 86 0.79 -13.63 -6.23
CA THR A 86 0.28 -14.60 -7.21
C THR A 86 -1.00 -15.24 -6.71
N PHE A 87 -1.12 -15.41 -5.39
CA PHE A 87 -2.36 -15.84 -4.75
C PHE A 87 -3.48 -14.79 -4.94
N PHE A 88 -3.16 -13.50 -4.79
CA PHE A 88 -4.08 -12.41 -5.10
C PHE A 88 -4.58 -12.46 -6.53
N ASP A 89 -3.66 -12.55 -7.50
CA ASP A 89 -4.03 -12.68 -8.91
C ASP A 89 -4.93 -13.90 -9.15
N TYR A 90 -4.62 -15.03 -8.50
CA TYR A 90 -5.39 -16.26 -8.62
C TYR A 90 -6.85 -16.06 -8.18
N TYR A 91 -7.08 -15.57 -6.96
CA TYR A 91 -8.46 -15.46 -6.47
C TYR A 91 -9.22 -14.31 -7.15
N MET A 92 -8.54 -13.23 -7.54
CA MET A 92 -9.16 -12.14 -8.31
C MET A 92 -9.59 -12.58 -9.71
N GLN A 93 -8.85 -13.50 -10.32
CA GLN A 93 -9.29 -14.14 -11.57
C GLN A 93 -10.45 -15.10 -11.31
N LEU A 94 -10.39 -15.89 -10.23
CA LEU A 94 -11.48 -16.79 -9.83
C LEU A 94 -12.80 -16.04 -9.60
N MET A 95 -12.77 -14.81 -9.08
CA MET A 95 -13.97 -13.96 -8.95
C MET A 95 -14.61 -13.58 -10.29
N LYS A 96 -13.89 -13.68 -11.41
CA LYS A 96 -14.32 -13.23 -12.76
C LYS A 96 -14.68 -14.40 -13.69
N ARG A 97 -14.53 -15.65 -13.25
CA ARG A 97 -14.78 -16.85 -14.05
C ARG A 97 -15.51 -17.91 -13.25
N GLU A 98 -16.03 -18.91 -13.94
CA GLU A 98 -16.54 -20.10 -13.28
C GLU A 98 -15.39 -20.92 -12.63
N PRO A 99 -15.61 -21.49 -11.43
CA PRO A 99 -14.62 -22.34 -10.79
C PRO A 99 -14.39 -23.65 -11.58
N ASN A 100 -13.16 -24.16 -11.55
CA ASN A 100 -12.82 -25.49 -12.10
C ASN A 100 -13.30 -26.61 -11.16
N GLU A 101 -13.09 -27.88 -11.52
CA GLU A 101 -13.59 -29.02 -10.74
C GLU A 101 -13.07 -29.03 -9.29
N ASN A 102 -11.76 -28.78 -9.09
CA ASN A 102 -11.15 -28.73 -7.76
C ASN A 102 -11.70 -27.58 -6.92
N GLU A 103 -11.85 -26.41 -7.52
CA GLU A 103 -12.38 -25.21 -6.86
C GLU A 103 -13.86 -25.39 -6.52
N LYS A 104 -14.67 -25.93 -7.45
CA LYS A 104 -16.08 -26.28 -7.20
C LYS A 104 -16.19 -27.25 -6.03
N PHE A 105 -15.37 -28.29 -6.03
CA PHE A 105 -15.34 -29.27 -4.95
C PHE A 105 -15.04 -28.61 -3.60
N PHE A 106 -14.03 -27.74 -3.53
CA PHE A 106 -13.72 -26.98 -2.33
C PHE A 106 -14.90 -26.13 -1.84
N PHE A 107 -15.54 -25.35 -2.73
CA PHE A 107 -16.65 -24.50 -2.33
C PHE A 107 -17.86 -25.31 -1.83
N GLU A 108 -18.21 -26.39 -2.51
CA GLU A 108 -19.33 -27.24 -2.10
C GLU A 108 -19.04 -28.00 -0.81
N GLU A 109 -17.80 -28.48 -0.62
CA GLU A 109 -17.38 -29.11 0.63
C GLU A 109 -17.41 -28.11 1.79
N PHE A 110 -16.90 -26.90 1.59
CA PHE A 110 -16.92 -25.84 2.60
C PHE A 110 -18.36 -25.51 3.03
N LYS A 111 -19.27 -25.29 2.07
CA LYS A 111 -20.70 -25.02 2.33
C LYS A 111 -21.35 -26.17 3.11
N ARG A 112 -21.12 -27.41 2.69
CA ARG A 112 -21.70 -28.60 3.31
C ARG A 112 -21.24 -28.76 4.77
N ASN A 113 -19.94 -28.60 5.02
CA ASN A 113 -19.36 -28.83 6.34
C ASN A 113 -19.71 -27.72 7.34
N ARG A 114 -20.05 -26.51 6.86
CA ARG A 114 -20.25 -25.32 7.69
C ARG A 114 -21.67 -24.73 7.65
N ASN A 115 -22.59 -25.35 6.91
CA ASN A 115 -23.99 -24.90 6.74
C ASN A 115 -24.10 -23.43 6.30
N TYR A 116 -23.28 -23.05 5.31
CA TYR A 116 -23.16 -21.66 4.84
C TYR A 116 -23.79 -21.50 3.45
N ASN A 117 -24.65 -20.49 3.28
CA ASN A 117 -25.49 -20.32 2.08
C ASN A 117 -24.98 -19.28 1.07
N TRP A 118 -23.75 -18.80 1.21
CA TRP A 118 -23.18 -17.86 0.24
C TRP A 118 -22.66 -18.58 -0.99
N ASP A 119 -22.83 -17.96 -2.15
CA ASP A 119 -22.16 -18.41 -3.37
C ASP A 119 -20.65 -18.14 -3.32
N HIS A 120 -19.92 -18.68 -4.30
CA HIS A 120 -18.47 -18.54 -4.35
C HIS A 120 -18.03 -17.08 -4.57
N HIS A 121 -18.82 -16.26 -5.29
CA HIS A 121 -18.49 -14.84 -5.50
C HIS A 121 -18.60 -14.04 -4.19
N GLN A 122 -19.65 -14.28 -3.40
CA GLN A 122 -19.86 -13.66 -2.10
C GLN A 122 -18.75 -14.03 -1.11
N LEU A 123 -18.38 -15.32 -1.07
CA LEU A 123 -17.27 -15.82 -0.26
C LEU A 123 -15.94 -15.15 -0.64
N LEU A 124 -15.61 -15.11 -1.94
CA LEU A 124 -14.39 -14.49 -2.42
C LEU A 124 -14.37 -12.97 -2.23
N PHE A 125 -15.52 -12.29 -2.37
CA PHE A 125 -15.62 -10.86 -2.12
C PHE A 125 -15.33 -10.52 -0.64
N GLN A 126 -15.93 -11.28 0.29
CA GLN A 126 -15.66 -11.12 1.72
C GLN A 126 -14.21 -11.49 2.07
N PHE A 127 -13.69 -12.57 1.48
CA PHE A 127 -12.31 -12.98 1.64
C PHE A 127 -11.35 -11.88 1.20
N ASN A 128 -11.55 -11.32 0.00
CA ASN A 128 -10.72 -10.25 -0.54
C ASN A 128 -10.66 -9.04 0.40
N ARG A 129 -11.80 -8.61 0.94
CA ARG A 129 -11.86 -7.50 1.92
C ARG A 129 -11.09 -7.83 3.21
N THR A 130 -11.22 -9.06 3.69
CA THR A 130 -10.56 -9.51 4.93
C THR A 130 -9.06 -9.65 4.73
N PHE A 131 -8.64 -10.37 3.70
CA PHE A 131 -7.25 -10.67 3.38
C PHE A 131 -6.43 -9.40 3.14
N GLN A 132 -6.95 -8.44 2.38
CA GLN A 132 -6.25 -7.18 2.16
C GLN A 132 -6.09 -6.34 3.44
N GLN A 133 -7.09 -6.33 4.33
CA GLN A 133 -6.96 -5.68 5.63
C GLN A 133 -5.89 -6.35 6.50
N LEU A 134 -5.86 -7.69 6.55
CA LEU A 134 -4.82 -8.41 7.30
C LEU A 134 -3.42 -8.13 6.74
N VAL A 135 -3.26 -8.07 5.41
CA VAL A 135 -1.99 -7.73 4.77
C VAL A 135 -1.60 -6.29 5.11
N ALA A 136 -2.54 -5.34 5.05
CA ALA A 136 -2.28 -3.95 5.41
C ALA A 136 -1.90 -3.79 6.89
N ASP A 137 -2.56 -4.51 7.78
CA ASP A 137 -2.29 -4.54 9.21
C ASP A 137 -0.88 -5.09 9.48
N TYR A 138 -0.48 -6.18 8.81
CA TYR A 138 0.87 -6.74 8.92
C TYR A 138 1.99 -5.81 8.44
N ILE A 139 1.72 -5.02 7.39
CA ILE A 139 2.67 -4.03 6.85
C ILE A 139 2.73 -2.79 7.75
N THR A 140 1.69 -2.53 8.53
CA THR A 140 1.58 -1.34 9.37
C THR A 140 2.37 -1.53 10.66
N VAL A 141 3.57 -0.94 10.69
CA VAL A 141 4.37 -0.86 11.92
C VAL A 141 3.91 0.34 12.75
N GLU A 142 3.40 0.08 13.96
CA GLU A 142 3.10 1.12 14.94
C GLU A 142 4.37 1.89 15.29
N TRP A 143 4.28 3.22 15.27
CA TRP A 143 5.34 4.08 15.75
C TRP A 143 5.02 4.57 17.17
N PRO A 144 6.03 4.68 18.05
CA PRO A 144 5.82 5.21 19.39
C PRO A 144 5.12 6.57 19.36
N LYS A 145 4.07 6.71 20.19
CA LYS A 145 3.25 7.94 20.27
C LYS A 145 4.03 9.19 20.73
N SER A 146 5.22 9.01 21.29
CA SER A 146 6.07 10.07 21.84
C SER A 146 7.42 10.15 21.13
N ILE A 147 7.42 10.28 19.80
CA ILE A 147 8.65 10.53 19.05
C ILE A 147 8.95 12.02 19.03
N SER A 148 10.22 12.35 19.28
CA SER A 148 10.75 13.68 19.00
C SER A 148 10.84 13.84 17.49
N TYR A 149 10.28 14.94 16.97
CA TYR A 149 10.43 15.32 15.56
C TYR A 149 11.81 15.92 15.26
N LEU A 150 12.71 16.01 16.24
CA LEU A 150 14.11 16.33 15.98
C LEU A 150 14.73 15.26 15.09
N THR A 151 15.53 15.69 14.13
CA THR A 151 16.20 14.76 13.22
C THR A 151 17.13 13.82 14.00
N PRO A 152 16.97 12.49 13.88
CA PRO A 152 17.73 11.54 14.66
C PRO A 152 19.14 11.33 14.07
N TYR A 153 20.09 12.18 14.45
CA TYR A 153 21.51 12.03 14.08
C TYR A 153 22.27 10.98 14.93
N SER A 154 21.55 10.20 15.74
CA SER A 154 22.11 9.11 16.53
C SER A 154 22.50 7.93 15.64
N THR A 155 23.67 7.33 15.91
CA THR A 155 24.12 6.11 15.21
C THR A 155 23.22 4.89 15.47
N ARG A 156 22.32 4.98 16.47
CA ARG A 156 21.31 3.93 16.74
C ARG A 156 20.10 4.01 15.80
N PHE A 157 19.93 5.11 15.08
CA PHE A 157 18.82 5.27 14.15
C PHE A 157 19.15 4.60 12.80
N PRO A 158 18.38 3.59 12.35
CA PRO A 158 18.75 2.76 11.20
C PRO A 158 18.97 3.52 9.88
N HIS A 159 18.32 4.67 9.70
CA HIS A 159 18.35 5.45 8.46
C HIS A 159 19.02 6.82 8.60
N LYS A 160 19.89 7.00 9.60
CA LYS A 160 20.59 8.27 9.84
C LYS A 160 21.25 8.80 8.56
N ASN A 161 22.12 7.99 7.95
CA ASN A 161 22.89 8.40 6.77
C ASN A 161 21.99 8.71 5.57
N TYR A 162 20.80 8.10 5.51
CA TYR A 162 19.83 8.40 4.45
C TYR A 162 19.19 9.78 4.67
N LEU A 163 18.87 10.15 5.90
CA LEU A 163 18.37 11.50 6.21
C LEU A 163 19.44 12.56 5.93
N GLU A 164 20.69 12.32 6.35
CA GLU A 164 21.82 13.21 6.02
C GLU A 164 22.03 13.35 4.50
N LEU A 165 21.87 12.25 3.75
CA LEU A 165 21.89 12.29 2.29
C LEU A 165 20.74 13.14 1.74
N LEU A 166 19.50 12.97 2.21
CA LEU A 166 18.38 13.79 1.75
C LEU A 166 18.62 15.27 2.01
N GLU A 167 19.09 15.62 3.22
CA GLU A 167 19.44 16.99 3.58
C GLU A 167 20.44 17.58 2.60
N TYR A 168 21.56 16.89 2.36
CA TYR A 168 22.59 17.29 1.42
C TYR A 168 22.04 17.48 0.00
N LEU A 169 21.27 16.52 -0.50
CA LEU A 169 20.71 16.60 -1.86
C LEU A 169 19.73 17.78 -1.98
N GLY A 170 18.92 18.03 -0.96
CA GLY A 170 17.90 19.08 -0.94
C GLY A 170 18.43 20.52 -0.87
N GLU A 171 19.73 20.72 -0.63
CA GLU A 171 20.36 22.06 -0.65
C GLU A 171 20.37 22.67 -2.07
N GLU A 172 20.64 21.83 -3.09
CA GLU A 172 20.85 22.29 -4.47
C GLU A 172 19.92 21.63 -5.50
N HIS A 173 19.20 20.58 -5.11
CA HIS A 173 18.45 19.73 -6.03
C HIS A 173 16.99 19.59 -5.63
N LYS A 174 16.15 19.36 -6.64
CA LYS A 174 14.81 18.82 -6.42
C LYS A 174 14.92 17.29 -6.37
N VAL A 175 14.39 16.70 -5.31
CA VAL A 175 14.55 15.28 -5.02
C VAL A 175 13.22 14.56 -5.23
N HIS A 176 13.19 13.62 -6.17
CA HIS A 176 12.04 12.80 -6.51
C HIS A 176 12.20 11.41 -5.90
N ILE A 177 11.51 11.15 -4.79
CA ILE A 177 11.57 9.89 -4.05
C ILE A 177 10.45 8.98 -4.52
N HIS A 178 10.77 7.94 -5.28
CA HIS A 178 9.81 6.94 -5.71
C HIS A 178 9.96 5.71 -4.83
N THR A 179 8.85 5.16 -4.36
CA THR A 179 8.87 3.95 -3.54
C THR A 179 7.91 2.89 -4.07
N LEU A 180 8.37 1.65 -4.03
CA LEU A 180 7.58 0.44 -4.29
C LEU A 180 6.93 -0.08 -3.00
N ASN A 181 7.21 0.55 -1.87
CA ASN A 181 6.76 0.11 -0.56
C ASN A 181 5.37 0.67 -0.24
N HIS A 182 4.51 -0.20 0.28
CA HIS A 182 3.17 0.16 0.73
C HIS A 182 3.16 0.84 2.11
N ASP A 183 4.24 0.69 2.88
CA ASP A 183 4.38 1.18 4.25
C ASP A 183 4.47 2.72 4.37
N LEU A 184 4.31 3.26 5.57
CA LEU A 184 4.32 4.72 5.80
C LEU A 184 5.68 5.28 6.28
N LEU A 185 6.80 4.57 6.04
CA LEU A 185 8.09 4.97 6.62
C LEU A 185 8.56 6.34 6.13
N MET A 186 8.47 6.61 4.83
CA MET A 186 8.91 7.89 4.26
C MET A 186 8.02 9.05 4.69
N GLU A 187 6.71 8.82 4.74
CA GLU A 187 5.73 9.78 5.25
C GLU A 187 6.05 10.16 6.69
N LYS A 188 6.48 9.20 7.52
CA LYS A 188 6.94 9.46 8.89
C LYS A 188 8.21 10.31 8.91
N TYR A 189 9.15 10.06 8.01
CA TYR A 189 10.40 10.84 7.93
C TYR A 189 10.17 12.29 7.53
N PHE A 190 9.09 12.59 6.79
CA PHE A 190 8.73 13.95 6.43
C PHE A 190 8.36 14.84 7.63
N HIS A 191 8.17 14.25 8.81
CA HIS A 191 7.98 15.00 10.04
C HIS A 191 9.28 15.37 10.74
N PHE A 192 10.44 14.87 10.32
CA PHE A 192 11.72 15.25 10.91
C PHE A 192 12.11 16.68 10.54
N GLU A 193 12.56 17.44 11.53
CA GLU A 193 12.89 18.87 11.46
C GLU A 193 13.69 19.26 10.21
N SER A 194 14.67 18.44 9.84
CA SER A 194 15.59 18.75 8.74
C SER A 194 14.94 18.84 7.36
N ILE A 195 13.85 18.09 7.14
CA ILE A 195 13.11 18.07 5.88
C ILE A 195 11.66 18.53 6.02
N ALA A 196 11.14 18.66 7.23
CA ALA A 196 9.77 19.10 7.51
C ALA A 196 9.44 20.42 6.83
N GLY A 197 8.24 20.50 6.25
CA GLY A 197 7.78 21.67 5.49
C GLY A 197 8.37 21.80 4.08
N LYS A 198 9.33 20.96 3.69
CA LYS A 198 9.95 20.93 2.35
C LYS A 198 9.50 19.73 1.51
N THR A 199 8.42 19.07 1.91
CA THR A 199 7.97 17.77 1.40
C THR A 199 6.60 17.84 0.73
N SER A 200 6.37 17.04 -0.31
CA SER A 200 5.04 16.78 -0.89
C SER A 200 4.90 15.31 -1.27
N ASP A 201 3.75 14.70 -0.99
CA ASP A 201 3.37 13.36 -1.47
C ASP A 201 2.27 13.41 -2.55
N GLY A 202 1.88 14.61 -2.99
CA GLY A 202 0.82 14.84 -3.96
C GLY A 202 -0.58 14.91 -3.36
N PHE A 203 -0.72 14.74 -2.04
CA PHE A 203 -1.95 14.91 -1.29
C PHE A 203 -1.95 16.23 -0.52
N ASP A 204 -3.13 16.82 -0.36
CA ASP A 204 -3.32 18.09 0.33
C ASP A 204 -4.65 18.08 1.09
N ASP A 205 -4.68 18.68 2.27
CA ASP A 205 -5.89 18.94 3.04
C ASP A 205 -6.47 20.33 2.74
N PHE A 206 -5.70 21.23 2.13
CA PHE A 206 -6.17 22.57 1.80
C PHE A 206 -7.38 22.51 0.86
N ALA A 207 -8.50 23.08 1.32
CA ALA A 207 -9.81 23.02 0.64
C ALA A 207 -10.26 21.59 0.26
N SER A 208 -9.82 20.57 1.00
CA SER A 208 -10.31 19.21 0.83
C SER A 208 -11.74 19.09 1.38
N PRO A 209 -12.74 18.66 0.60
CA PRO A 209 -14.12 18.51 1.07
C PRO A 209 -14.33 17.24 1.90
N TYR A 210 -13.29 16.43 2.13
CA TYR A 210 -13.41 15.15 2.82
C TYR A 210 -13.12 15.30 4.29
N TYR A 211 -13.96 14.66 5.11
CA TYR A 211 -13.78 14.62 6.56
C TYR A 211 -13.94 13.20 7.06
N GLY A 212 -13.16 12.84 8.08
CA GLY A 212 -13.30 11.61 8.83
C GLY A 212 -13.60 11.91 10.30
N GLN A 213 -14.04 10.90 11.04
CA GLN A 213 -14.29 11.03 12.47
C GLN A 213 -13.28 10.21 13.26
N ILE A 214 -12.62 10.83 14.24
CA ILE A 214 -11.78 10.15 15.22
C ILE A 214 -12.51 10.18 16.56
N SER A 215 -12.59 9.04 17.24
CA SER A 215 -13.09 8.96 18.61
C SER A 215 -11.92 8.79 19.57
N ASN A 216 -11.73 9.76 20.47
CA ASN A 216 -10.79 9.67 21.56
C ASN A 216 -11.55 9.69 22.88
N LYS A 217 -11.74 8.50 23.48
CA LYS A 217 -12.47 8.25 24.73
C LYS A 217 -13.92 8.74 24.68
N ASP A 218 -14.12 10.05 24.89
CA ASP A 218 -15.42 10.70 25.07
C ASP A 218 -15.72 11.79 24.03
N ILE A 219 -14.73 12.15 23.19
CA ILE A 219 -14.89 13.21 22.19
C ILE A 219 -14.73 12.59 20.79
N THR A 220 -15.79 12.74 19.99
CA THR A 220 -15.74 12.49 18.55
C THR A 220 -15.43 13.80 17.84
N GLN A 221 -14.27 13.87 17.20
CA GLN A 221 -13.86 15.03 16.43
C GLN A 221 -13.87 14.71 14.93
N ARG A 222 -14.32 15.68 14.12
CA ARG A 222 -14.16 15.62 12.68
C ARG A 222 -12.82 16.20 12.28
N ILE A 223 -12.05 15.44 11.52
CA ILE A 223 -10.79 15.87 10.94
C ILE A 223 -10.94 15.97 9.43
N ARG A 224 -10.24 16.92 8.81
CA ARG A 224 -10.22 17.05 7.35
C ARG A 224 -9.22 16.04 6.79
N LEU A 225 -9.63 15.28 5.79
CA LEU A 225 -8.80 14.26 5.16
C LEU A 225 -8.06 14.85 3.96
N LYS A 226 -6.81 14.43 3.75
CA LYS A 226 -6.06 14.82 2.57
C LYS A 226 -6.61 14.12 1.33
N ARG A 227 -6.67 14.83 0.20
CA ARG A 227 -7.06 14.27 -1.10
C ARG A 227 -5.93 14.39 -2.10
N PHE A 228 -5.89 13.48 -3.06
CA PHE A 228 -4.89 13.52 -4.12
C PHE A 228 -5.17 14.68 -5.09
N ILE A 229 -4.29 15.66 -5.12
CA ILE A 229 -4.35 16.81 -6.04
C ILE A 229 -3.26 16.77 -7.10
N ASN A 230 -2.35 15.78 -7.03
CA ASN A 230 -1.24 15.60 -7.97
C ASN A 230 -0.30 16.82 -8.05
N ARG A 231 -0.02 17.50 -6.92
CA ARG A 231 0.87 18.67 -6.84
C ARG A 231 2.20 18.30 -6.18
N TYR A 232 3.31 18.53 -6.88
CA TYR A 232 4.67 18.15 -6.48
C TYR A 232 5.64 19.31 -6.68
N ASP A 233 5.43 20.36 -5.90
CA ASP A 233 6.14 21.65 -5.93
C ASP A 233 7.20 21.78 -4.83
N ALA A 234 7.29 20.79 -3.93
CA ALA A 234 8.24 20.78 -2.82
C ALA A 234 9.67 20.39 -3.26
N ILE A 235 10.65 20.51 -2.35
CA ILE A 235 12.02 20.06 -2.58
C ILE A 235 12.05 18.52 -2.63
N PHE A 236 11.43 17.87 -1.64
CA PHE A 236 11.31 16.42 -1.57
C PHE A 236 9.92 15.97 -2.00
N ASN A 237 9.83 15.16 -3.05
CA ASN A 237 8.55 14.72 -3.61
C ASN A 237 8.43 13.20 -3.54
N LEU A 238 7.45 12.67 -2.81
CA LEU A 238 7.21 11.24 -2.62
C LEU A 238 6.17 10.69 -3.60
N TYR A 239 6.52 9.63 -4.31
CA TYR A 239 5.65 8.93 -5.25
C TYR A 239 5.49 7.46 -4.85
N LYS A 240 4.26 7.07 -4.51
CA LYS A 240 3.90 5.69 -4.14
C LYS A 240 3.50 4.91 -5.38
N LEU A 241 4.45 4.22 -6.02
CA LEU A 241 4.21 3.53 -7.29
C LEU A 241 3.30 2.31 -7.11
N HIS A 242 3.34 1.68 -5.93
CA HIS A 242 2.52 0.51 -5.57
C HIS A 242 1.33 0.84 -4.65
N GLY A 243 0.94 2.11 -4.55
CA GLY A 243 -0.06 2.55 -3.59
C GLY A 243 0.47 2.51 -2.15
N SER A 244 -0.43 2.65 -1.19
CA SER A 244 -0.08 2.84 0.22
C SER A 244 -1.16 2.27 1.12
N VAL A 245 -0.78 1.83 2.32
CA VAL A 245 -1.74 1.35 3.34
C VAL A 245 -2.66 2.47 3.86
N ASP A 246 -2.31 3.74 3.64
CA ASP A 246 -3.15 4.90 3.98
C ASP A 246 -3.94 5.46 2.78
N ASN A 247 -3.84 4.88 1.59
CA ASN A 247 -4.54 5.39 0.40
C ASN A 247 -5.89 4.67 0.23
N TYR A 248 -6.98 5.42 0.12
CA TYR A 248 -8.33 4.86 0.00
C TYR A 248 -9.11 5.55 -1.12
N ILE A 249 -9.93 4.78 -1.84
CA ILE A 249 -10.81 5.31 -2.87
C ILE A 249 -12.13 5.74 -2.22
N PHE A 250 -12.39 7.04 -2.25
CA PHE A 250 -13.70 7.58 -1.91
C PHE A 250 -14.59 7.55 -3.15
N ASN A 251 -15.75 6.91 -3.03
CA ASN A 251 -16.75 6.85 -4.09
C ASN A 251 -18.06 7.50 -3.64
N THR A 252 -18.67 8.24 -4.57
CA THR A 252 -20.04 8.76 -4.44
C THR A 252 -20.95 8.02 -5.40
N ASN A 253 -22.27 8.04 -5.16
CA ASN A 253 -23.26 7.44 -6.08
C ASN A 253 -23.09 7.92 -7.54
N ASN A 254 -22.42 9.05 -7.77
CA ASN A 254 -22.10 9.61 -9.08
C ASN A 254 -20.79 9.08 -9.72
N LYS A 255 -20.16 8.02 -9.17
CA LYS A 255 -18.93 7.38 -9.69
C LYS A 255 -17.72 8.32 -9.80
N VAL A 256 -17.64 9.33 -8.96
CA VAL A 256 -16.43 10.13 -8.81
C VAL A 256 -15.48 9.36 -7.90
N TYR A 257 -14.40 8.86 -8.47
CA TYR A 257 -13.33 8.17 -7.74
C TYR A 257 -12.26 9.19 -7.37
N GLU A 258 -12.14 9.52 -6.09
CA GLU A 258 -11.06 10.35 -5.59
C GLU A 258 -10.23 9.56 -4.56
N MET A 259 -8.90 9.71 -4.63
CA MET A 259 -8.01 9.10 -3.67
C MET A 259 -7.88 10.02 -2.46
N ILE A 260 -8.17 9.49 -1.28
CA ILE A 260 -8.04 10.18 0.01
C ILE A 260 -7.03 9.43 0.90
N LYS A 261 -6.46 10.13 1.88
CA LYS A 261 -5.63 9.51 2.90
C LYS A 261 -6.44 9.18 4.15
N TRP A 262 -6.23 7.98 4.65
CA TRP A 262 -6.80 7.48 5.89
C TRP A 262 -5.82 7.69 7.04
N GLU A 263 -6.28 8.40 8.07
CA GLU A 263 -5.51 8.59 9.29
C GLU A 263 -5.81 7.49 10.31
N TYR A 264 -4.79 7.10 11.07
CA TYR A 264 -4.95 6.10 12.13
C TYR A 264 -5.98 6.56 13.17
N GLY A 265 -6.87 5.66 13.56
CA GLY A 265 -7.95 5.93 14.54
C GLY A 265 -9.23 6.54 13.95
N LEU A 266 -9.31 6.68 12.62
CA LEU A 266 -10.57 7.02 11.95
C LEU A 266 -11.60 5.90 12.08
N LEU A 267 -12.84 6.28 12.35
CA LEU A 267 -13.99 5.40 12.35
C LEU A 267 -14.39 5.05 10.91
N GLU A 268 -14.55 3.77 10.62
CA GLU A 268 -14.90 3.25 9.28
C GLU A 268 -16.17 3.89 8.70
N ARG A 269 -17.16 4.16 9.55
CA ARG A 269 -18.45 4.78 9.18
C ARG A 269 -18.48 6.31 9.35
N GLY A 270 -17.31 6.95 9.40
CA GLY A 270 -17.19 8.37 9.72
C GLY A 270 -16.81 9.28 8.56
N ILE A 271 -16.62 8.74 7.34
CA ILE A 271 -16.12 9.52 6.21
C ILE A 271 -17.24 10.15 5.39
N VAL A 272 -17.20 11.47 5.31
CA VAL A 272 -18.19 12.29 4.61
C VAL A 272 -17.52 13.25 3.62
N LYS A 273 -18.26 13.59 2.56
CA LYS A 273 -17.91 14.68 1.64
C LYS A 273 -18.83 15.87 1.87
N GLU A 274 -18.22 17.02 2.11
CA GLU A 274 -18.89 18.31 2.17
C GLU A 274 -19.16 18.84 0.76
N ILE A 275 -20.38 19.34 0.53
CA ILE A 275 -20.79 20.00 -0.70
C ILE A 275 -21.45 21.32 -0.31
N THR A 276 -20.94 22.42 -0.87
CA THR A 276 -21.58 23.72 -0.74
C THR A 276 -22.64 23.89 -1.82
N THR A 277 -23.88 24.18 -1.43
CA THR A 277 -24.97 24.43 -2.38
C THR A 277 -24.81 25.80 -3.02
N HIS A 278 -25.57 26.05 -4.10
CA HIS A 278 -25.63 27.36 -4.75
C HIS A 278 -26.19 28.47 -3.84
N LEU A 279 -26.80 28.11 -2.71
CA LEU A 279 -27.31 29.02 -1.67
C LEU A 279 -26.28 29.24 -0.54
N GLY A 280 -25.09 28.63 -0.62
CA GLY A 280 -24.04 28.74 0.40
C GLY A 280 -24.22 27.80 1.60
N GLU A 281 -25.15 26.84 1.53
CA GLU A 281 -25.36 25.86 2.60
C GLU A 281 -24.35 24.71 2.49
N HIS A 282 -23.87 24.21 3.62
CA HIS A 282 -22.92 23.10 3.67
C HIS A 282 -23.66 21.79 3.97
N LEU A 283 -23.72 20.90 2.99
CA LEU A 283 -24.30 19.56 3.11
C LEU A 283 -23.20 18.51 3.23
N TYR A 284 -23.45 17.47 4.01
CA TYR A 284 -22.52 16.36 4.20
C TYR A 284 -23.15 15.07 3.65
N PHE A 285 -22.43 14.41 2.74
CA PHE A 285 -22.86 13.16 2.15
C PHE A 285 -21.93 12.04 2.61
N ASP A 286 -22.53 10.98 3.16
CA ASP A 286 -21.82 9.75 3.41
C ASP A 286 -21.37 9.16 2.07
N GLY A 287 -20.05 9.00 1.92
CA GLY A 287 -19.50 8.27 0.78
C GLY A 287 -19.37 6.79 1.11
N TYR A 288 -19.37 5.98 0.07
CA TYR A 288 -18.86 4.62 0.18
C TYR A 288 -17.35 4.71 0.03
N VAL A 289 -16.64 4.54 1.13
CA VAL A 289 -15.20 4.31 1.09
C VAL A 289 -15.01 2.80 1.04
N ASP A 290 -14.22 2.33 0.08
CA ASP A 290 -13.77 0.95 0.11
C ASP A 290 -13.05 0.74 1.44
N VAL A 291 -13.51 -0.18 2.29
CA VAL A 291 -12.92 -0.43 3.64
C VAL A 291 -11.53 -1.08 3.54
N VAL A 292 -10.94 -1.05 2.36
CA VAL A 292 -9.70 -1.72 2.02
C VAL A 292 -8.76 -0.68 1.41
N PRO A 293 -7.53 -0.55 1.92
CA PRO A 293 -6.59 0.39 1.33
C PRO A 293 -6.27 -0.02 -0.12
N GLU A 294 -6.17 0.97 -0.99
CA GLU A 294 -5.73 0.80 -2.38
C GLU A 294 -4.19 0.67 -2.38
N PHE A 295 -3.73 -0.52 -2.04
CA PHE A 295 -2.36 -0.96 -2.27
C PHE A 295 -2.35 -2.11 -3.26
N LEU A 296 -1.50 -1.95 -4.27
CA LEU A 296 -1.43 -2.81 -5.44
C LEU A 296 -0.89 -4.19 -5.05
N SER A 297 -1.72 -5.24 -5.05
CA SER A 297 -1.38 -6.53 -4.42
C SER A 297 -1.48 -7.79 -5.31
N GLY A 298 -1.39 -7.71 -6.65
CA GLY A 298 -1.18 -8.88 -7.52
C GLY A 298 -0.33 -8.65 -8.78
N THR A 299 0.54 -9.58 -9.19
CA THR A 299 1.51 -9.33 -10.29
C THR A 299 0.89 -8.84 -11.61
N THR A 300 -0.28 -9.34 -11.97
CA THR A 300 -1.00 -9.03 -13.22
C THR A 300 -2.18 -8.10 -13.01
N GLU A 301 -2.91 -8.23 -11.90
CA GLU A 301 -3.99 -7.30 -11.57
C GLU A 301 -3.42 -5.88 -11.33
N LYS A 302 -2.21 -5.75 -10.76
CA LYS A 302 -1.52 -4.46 -10.66
C LYS A 302 -1.37 -3.74 -12.00
N ILE A 303 -1.05 -4.47 -13.06
CA ILE A 303 -0.86 -3.89 -14.41
C ILE A 303 -2.18 -3.31 -14.93
N LYS A 304 -3.30 -3.99 -14.72
CA LYS A 304 -4.64 -3.47 -15.07
C LYS A 304 -5.00 -2.25 -14.23
N HIS A 305 -4.58 -2.22 -12.97
CA HIS A 305 -4.80 -1.08 -12.07
C HIS A 305 -3.93 0.14 -12.44
N TYR A 306 -2.75 -0.03 -13.04
CA TYR A 306 -1.93 1.08 -13.56
C TYR A 306 -2.65 1.93 -14.61
N GLU A 307 -3.62 1.34 -15.31
CA GLU A 307 -4.44 2.01 -16.32
C GLU A 307 -5.64 2.78 -15.70
N ARG A 308 -5.91 2.63 -14.40
CA ARG A 308 -6.94 3.41 -13.69
C ARG A 308 -6.54 4.89 -13.69
N LYS A 309 -7.38 5.71 -14.31
CA LYS A 309 -7.03 7.06 -14.79
C LYS A 309 -6.80 8.14 -13.73
N VAL A 310 -7.14 7.92 -12.45
CA VAL A 310 -7.17 9.02 -11.47
C VAL A 310 -5.84 9.21 -10.75
N TYR A 311 -5.28 8.14 -10.19
CA TYR A 311 -4.05 8.18 -9.39
C TYR A 311 -2.86 7.58 -10.14
N TYR A 312 -2.88 6.28 -10.40
CA TYR A 312 -1.74 5.53 -10.90
C TYR A 312 -1.22 6.05 -12.25
N SER A 313 -2.11 6.36 -13.20
CA SER A 313 -1.68 6.91 -14.50
C SER A 313 -0.82 8.18 -14.34
N LYS A 314 -1.23 9.10 -13.45
CA LYS A 314 -0.50 10.34 -13.16
C LYS A 314 0.81 10.07 -12.43
N ILE A 315 0.81 9.15 -11.46
CA ILE A 315 2.02 8.79 -10.72
C ILE A 315 3.06 8.13 -11.64
N PHE A 316 2.66 7.21 -12.52
CA PHE A 316 3.59 6.58 -13.46
C PHE A 316 4.04 7.53 -14.57
N GLU A 317 3.20 8.46 -15.01
CA GLU A 317 3.63 9.54 -15.91
C GLU A 317 4.72 10.38 -15.25
N ARG A 318 4.53 10.78 -13.98
CA ARG A 318 5.55 11.51 -13.22
C ARG A 318 6.82 10.69 -13.03
N PHE A 319 6.71 9.41 -12.69
CA PHE A 319 7.88 8.54 -12.56
C PHE A 319 8.72 8.53 -13.83
N LYS A 320 8.10 8.28 -14.99
CA LYS A 320 8.80 8.30 -16.29
C LYS A 320 9.43 9.66 -16.58
N ASN A 321 8.70 10.75 -16.35
CA ASN A 321 9.22 12.09 -16.59
C ASN A 321 10.40 12.40 -15.67
N ASN A 322 10.30 12.06 -14.39
CA ASN A 322 11.37 12.26 -13.41
C ASN A 322 12.62 11.44 -13.78
N LEU A 323 12.46 10.20 -14.27
CA LEU A 323 13.58 9.41 -14.80
C LEU A 323 14.25 10.11 -15.98
N ILE A 324 13.48 10.62 -16.95
CA ILE A 324 14.03 11.29 -18.13
C ILE A 324 14.79 12.58 -17.75
N THR A 325 14.30 13.32 -16.75
CA THR A 325 14.85 14.64 -16.40
C THR A 325 15.88 14.61 -15.27
N SER A 326 16.13 13.46 -14.65
CA SER A 326 17.12 13.34 -13.57
C SER A 326 18.48 12.92 -14.10
N ASN A 327 19.54 13.56 -13.63
CA ASN A 327 20.91 13.17 -14.00
C ASN A 327 21.37 11.95 -13.20
N TYR A 328 20.83 11.79 -11.99
CA TYR A 328 21.16 10.70 -11.09
C TYR A 328 19.91 9.92 -10.69
N LEU A 329 20.04 8.59 -10.66
CA LEU A 329 19.08 7.68 -10.07
C LEU A 329 19.76 6.87 -8.96
N ILE A 330 19.33 7.06 -7.72
CA ILE A 330 19.82 6.29 -6.57
C ILE A 330 18.78 5.23 -6.20
N VAL A 331 19.12 3.96 -6.40
CA VAL A 331 18.25 2.82 -6.13
C VAL A 331 18.65 2.19 -4.80
N ILE A 332 17.74 2.12 -3.82
CA ILE A 332 18.03 1.63 -2.47
C ILE A 332 17.10 0.47 -2.12
N GLY A 333 17.67 -0.70 -1.85
CA GLY A 333 16.91 -1.86 -1.35
C GLY A 333 15.87 -2.44 -2.32
N TYR A 334 16.00 -2.14 -3.62
CA TYR A 334 15.17 -2.72 -4.68
C TYR A 334 15.86 -3.92 -5.31
N GLY A 335 15.18 -5.07 -5.30
CA GLY A 335 15.70 -6.34 -5.81
C GLY A 335 15.51 -6.56 -7.31
N PHE A 336 14.96 -5.60 -8.07
CA PHE A 336 14.71 -5.73 -9.52
C PHE A 336 13.73 -6.87 -9.91
N GLY A 337 12.85 -7.30 -9.00
CA GLY A 337 11.84 -8.33 -9.28
C GLY A 337 10.62 -7.84 -10.08
N ASP A 338 10.41 -6.51 -10.19
CA ASP A 338 9.26 -5.96 -10.89
C ASP A 338 9.58 -5.64 -12.36
N SER A 339 9.04 -6.48 -13.26
CA SER A 339 9.30 -6.37 -14.69
C SER A 339 8.81 -5.05 -15.30
N LYS A 340 7.74 -4.44 -14.78
CA LYS A 340 7.18 -3.20 -15.32
C LYS A 340 8.03 -2.00 -14.89
N ILE A 341 8.45 -1.96 -13.62
CA ILE A 341 9.38 -0.94 -13.12
C ILE A 341 10.71 -1.05 -13.87
N ASN A 342 11.24 -2.26 -14.04
CA ASN A 342 12.46 -2.50 -14.81
C ASN A 342 12.34 -2.02 -16.26
N LYS A 343 11.17 -2.22 -16.89
CA LYS A 343 10.90 -1.69 -18.22
C LYS A 343 10.96 -0.15 -18.25
N PHE A 344 10.35 0.54 -17.27
CA PHE A 344 10.45 2.00 -17.20
C PHE A 344 11.88 2.49 -16.98
N LEU A 345 12.67 1.80 -16.15
CA LEU A 345 14.10 2.12 -15.97
C LEU A 345 14.87 1.96 -17.29
N SER A 346 14.63 0.87 -18.01
CA SER A 346 15.24 0.61 -19.31
C SER A 346 14.85 1.67 -20.34
N ASP A 347 13.56 1.94 -20.49
CA ASP A 347 13.03 2.80 -21.55
C ASP A 347 13.31 4.29 -21.29
N CYS A 348 13.32 4.73 -20.03
CA CYS A 348 13.35 6.15 -19.66
C CYS A 348 14.68 6.64 -19.06
N PHE A 349 15.57 5.76 -18.59
CA PHE A 349 16.81 6.16 -17.90
C PHE A 349 18.08 5.51 -18.47
N ILE A 350 18.05 4.21 -18.77
CA ILE A 350 19.29 3.47 -19.07
C ILE A 350 19.87 3.78 -20.46
N ASN A 351 19.06 4.24 -21.41
CA ASN A 351 19.52 4.49 -22.78
C ASN A 351 20.21 5.85 -23.01
N ASN A 352 20.49 6.63 -21.96
CA ASN A 352 21.08 7.98 -22.07
C ASN A 352 22.44 8.06 -21.36
N ASP A 353 23.51 8.29 -22.11
CA ASP A 353 24.90 8.25 -21.60
C ASP A 353 25.21 9.33 -20.54
N ASN A 354 24.39 10.38 -20.44
CA ASN A 354 24.62 11.49 -19.48
C ASN A 354 23.99 11.27 -18.10
N GLN A 355 23.35 10.12 -17.84
CA GLN A 355 22.73 9.85 -16.54
C GLN A 355 23.42 8.68 -15.83
N THR A 356 23.59 8.79 -14.52
CA THR A 356 24.27 7.77 -13.69
C THR A 356 23.28 7.07 -12.76
N MET A 357 23.34 5.74 -12.71
CA MET A 357 22.55 4.93 -11.76
C MET A 357 23.46 4.40 -10.66
N ILE A 358 23.08 4.63 -9.40
CA ILE A 358 23.79 4.13 -8.21
C ILE A 358 22.87 3.13 -7.51
N VAL A 359 23.33 1.89 -7.32
CA VAL A 359 22.55 0.84 -6.66
C VAL A 359 23.14 0.52 -5.29
N ILE A 360 22.33 0.74 -4.25
CA ILE A 360 22.67 0.47 -2.85
C ILE A 360 21.79 -0.67 -2.37
N ASN A 361 22.39 -1.86 -2.20
CA ASN A 361 21.69 -3.02 -1.70
C ASN A 361 22.62 -3.90 -0.85
N LYS A 362 22.05 -4.71 0.06
CA LYS A 362 22.83 -5.62 0.92
C LYS A 362 23.62 -6.64 0.09
N THR A 363 23.04 -7.09 -1.01
CA THR A 363 23.66 -7.99 -1.99
C THR A 363 23.45 -7.41 -3.38
N ARG A 364 24.40 -7.62 -4.29
CA ARG A 364 24.24 -7.22 -5.70
C ARG A 364 22.99 -7.92 -6.26
N PRO A 365 21.97 -7.18 -6.71
CA PRO A 365 20.82 -7.80 -7.37
C PRO A 365 21.22 -8.49 -8.67
N ASP A 366 20.54 -9.56 -9.02
CA ASP A 366 20.69 -10.22 -10.32
C ASP A 366 19.81 -9.50 -11.36
N SER A 367 20.40 -8.55 -12.09
CA SER A 367 19.67 -7.75 -13.08
C SER A 367 20.60 -7.20 -14.15
N VAL A 368 20.23 -7.48 -15.41
CA VAL A 368 20.91 -6.99 -16.62
C VAL A 368 20.93 -5.44 -16.69
N LEU A 369 20.04 -4.77 -15.95
CA LEU A 369 20.00 -3.30 -15.89
C LEU A 369 21.20 -2.71 -15.13
N ILE A 370 21.75 -3.47 -14.19
CA ILE A 370 22.92 -3.05 -13.39
C ILE A 370 24.14 -3.07 -14.31
N ASP A 371 24.36 -4.15 -15.04
CA ASP A 371 25.51 -4.32 -15.94
C ASP A 371 25.60 -3.29 -17.07
N LYS A 372 24.49 -2.59 -17.38
CA LYS A 372 24.44 -1.57 -18.45
C LYS A 372 24.81 -0.16 -18.00
N LYS A 373 24.75 0.14 -16.69
CA LYS A 373 24.78 1.54 -16.22
C LYS A 373 25.37 1.81 -14.83
N THR A 374 25.77 0.78 -14.10
CA THR A 374 26.65 0.91 -12.92
C THR A 374 28.08 0.64 -13.33
#